data_AF-A0A661K3S2-F1
#
_entry.id   AF-A0A661K3S2-F1
#
_cell.length_a   1.000
_cell.length_b   1.000
_cell.length_c   1.000
_cell.angle_alpha   90.00
_cell.angle_beta   90.00
_cell.angle_gamma   90.00
#
_symmetry.space_group_name_H-M   'P 1'
#
loop_
_entity.id
_entity.type
_entity.pdbx_description
1 polymer ?
#
loop_
_entity_poly.entity_id
_entity_poly.type
_entity_poly.pdbx_seq_one_letter_code
_entity_poly.pdbx_strand_id
1 'polypeptide(L)'
;MSMSCKLLSFIGTTSYIESYYAYNNKSSERPYQFIQEALVEFFCKEWKDDNKLIIFMTEESKRKNWLSKSECEDANFDKGLRERLEKVKKRFKLKFDVRNVEIPEGKSEEELWIIFEKMNESLNDEDVIIFDITHSFRSLPMLSLVVLNYVKFLKNVKIERIVYGAMEALGSPKEVREMPIEERIIPIFDLTPFASLFDWTIAIERFLQTGNAEMMRKLGIEELKPLLAETKGEIGGGLRELITSLDKFSQNVLTCRSPESKSTIERILNAIPKAEKELEKLKPFKPLFGKIKERFSCMQINDVSFGIEIATWCLEKGLIQQGFTILRETIINYVITNILKCNNLQKKTYREIAEVMLNNKYEEIPPEVLNLWHEIVDYRNDINHAGWREQNYHSSTDFERKLKEFIERGRALVERNND
;
A
#
# COMPACT_ATOMS: atom_id res chain seq x y z
N MET A 1 13.44 15.02 -16.70
CA MET A 1 13.18 13.96 -17.70
C MET A 1 11.68 13.86 -17.87
N SER A 2 11.15 13.65 -19.09
CA SER A 2 9.70 13.54 -19.28
C SER A 2 9.21 12.18 -18.80
N MET A 3 8.08 12.17 -18.09
CA MET A 3 7.34 10.97 -17.70
C MET A 3 6.99 10.18 -18.97
N SER A 4 7.51 8.94 -19.09
CA SER A 4 7.35 8.13 -20.30
C SER A 4 6.54 6.86 -20.04
N CYS A 5 5.60 6.53 -20.93
CA CYS A 5 4.88 5.27 -20.87
C CYS A 5 5.73 4.15 -21.50
N LYS A 6 5.83 3.01 -20.80
CA LYS A 6 6.58 1.84 -21.25
C LYS A 6 5.73 0.58 -21.20
N LEU A 7 5.75 -0.19 -22.28
CA LEU A 7 5.09 -1.50 -22.36
C LEU A 7 6.20 -2.53 -22.37
N LEU A 8 6.27 -3.31 -21.30
CA LEU A 8 7.25 -4.36 -21.10
C LEU A 8 6.59 -5.69 -21.43
N SER A 9 7.20 -6.51 -22.27
CA SER A 9 6.67 -7.83 -22.62
C SER A 9 7.81 -8.81 -22.89
N PHE A 10 7.55 -10.09 -22.67
CA PHE A 10 8.43 -11.19 -23.05
C PHE A 10 7.93 -11.85 -24.34
N ILE A 11 8.85 -12.42 -25.13
CA ILE A 11 8.51 -13.29 -26.25
C ILE A 11 9.12 -14.67 -26.04
N GLY A 12 8.29 -15.70 -26.17
CA GLY A 12 8.67 -17.11 -26.09
C GLY A 12 9.05 -17.68 -27.45
N THR A 13 9.19 -19.01 -27.54
CA THR A 13 9.70 -19.73 -28.72
C THR A 13 8.63 -20.51 -29.48
N THR A 14 7.41 -20.60 -28.96
CA THR A 14 6.35 -21.42 -29.55
C THR A 14 5.79 -20.77 -30.82
N SER A 15 5.34 -21.61 -31.76
CA SER A 15 4.55 -21.17 -32.91
C SER A 15 3.12 -20.87 -32.42
N TYR A 16 2.90 -19.61 -32.08
CA TYR A 16 1.64 -19.05 -31.63
C TYR A 16 0.50 -19.28 -32.63
N ILE A 17 -0.73 -19.26 -32.14
CA ILE A 17 -1.93 -19.40 -32.95
C ILE A 17 -2.50 -18.02 -33.18
N GLU A 18 -2.80 -17.69 -34.44
CA GLU A 18 -3.46 -16.43 -34.78
C GLU A 18 -4.89 -16.43 -34.22
N SER A 19 -5.19 -15.38 -33.45
CA SER A 19 -6.40 -15.28 -32.63
C SER A 19 -6.82 -13.82 -32.44
N TYR A 20 -8.11 -13.58 -32.21
CA TYR A 20 -8.58 -12.31 -31.66
C TYR A 20 -8.24 -12.22 -30.17
N TYR A 21 -8.17 -10.98 -29.67
CA TYR A 21 -7.98 -10.71 -28.25
C TYR A 21 -9.14 -9.86 -27.73
N ALA A 22 -9.57 -10.11 -26.50
CA ALA A 22 -10.63 -9.34 -25.86
C ALA A 22 -10.16 -8.71 -24.55
N TYR A 23 -10.42 -7.42 -24.37
CA TYR A 23 -10.15 -6.68 -23.13
C TYR A 23 -11.32 -5.72 -22.84
N ASN A 24 -11.85 -5.75 -21.61
CA ASN A 24 -12.97 -4.90 -21.16
C ASN A 24 -14.14 -4.81 -22.17
N ASN A 25 -14.67 -5.96 -22.59
CA ASN A 25 -15.77 -6.09 -23.55
C ASN A 25 -15.49 -5.51 -24.96
N LYS A 26 -14.22 -5.21 -25.28
CA LYS A 26 -13.78 -4.83 -26.62
C LYS A 26 -12.93 -5.95 -27.21
N SER A 27 -13.15 -6.27 -28.46
CA SER A 27 -12.30 -7.19 -29.23
C SER A 27 -11.31 -6.42 -30.09
N SER A 28 -10.19 -7.05 -30.41
CA SER A 28 -9.23 -6.51 -31.37
C SER A 28 -9.86 -6.35 -32.76
N GLU A 29 -9.44 -5.33 -33.50
CA GLU A 29 -9.96 -5.02 -34.84
C GLU A 29 -9.68 -6.13 -35.89
N ARG A 30 -8.74 -7.03 -35.58
CA ARG A 30 -8.35 -8.17 -36.41
C ARG A 30 -7.75 -9.27 -35.54
N PRO A 31 -7.54 -10.48 -36.06
CA PRO A 31 -6.76 -11.46 -35.34
C PRO A 31 -5.27 -11.09 -35.42
N TYR A 32 -4.53 -11.42 -34.37
CA TYR A 32 -3.12 -11.16 -34.22
C TYR A 32 -2.36 -12.45 -33.93
N GLN A 33 -1.12 -12.50 -34.39
CA GLN A 33 -0.25 -13.66 -34.19
C GLN A 33 0.42 -13.62 -32.82
N PHE A 34 0.67 -12.41 -32.34
CA PHE A 34 1.36 -12.11 -31.09
C PHE A 34 0.50 -11.18 -30.24
N ILE A 35 0.38 -11.46 -28.94
CA ILE A 35 -0.39 -10.62 -28.02
C ILE A 35 0.12 -9.18 -28.00
N GLN A 36 1.42 -8.97 -28.18
CA GLN A 36 2.05 -7.65 -28.20
C GLN A 36 1.43 -6.73 -29.27
N GLU A 37 0.97 -7.28 -30.41
CA GLU A 37 0.23 -6.51 -31.42
C GLU A 37 -1.11 -6.01 -30.86
N ALA A 38 -1.85 -6.88 -30.16
CA ALA A 38 -3.13 -6.53 -29.53
C ALA A 38 -2.95 -5.53 -28.39
N LEU A 39 -1.89 -5.65 -27.58
CA LEU A 39 -1.59 -4.71 -26.51
C LEU A 39 -1.31 -3.31 -27.03
N VAL A 40 -0.58 -3.20 -28.15
CA VAL A 40 -0.36 -1.92 -28.82
C VAL A 40 -1.69 -1.31 -29.29
N GLU A 41 -2.59 -2.12 -29.83
CA GLU A 41 -3.93 -1.67 -30.21
C GLU A 41 -4.76 -1.21 -29.00
N PHE A 42 -4.78 -1.95 -27.90
CA PHE A 42 -5.62 -1.63 -26.75
C PHE A 42 -5.08 -0.47 -25.92
N PHE A 43 -3.76 -0.33 -25.79
CA PHE A 43 -3.16 0.52 -24.76
C PHE A 43 -2.23 1.62 -25.27
N CYS A 44 -1.78 1.55 -26.53
CA CYS A 44 -0.78 2.47 -27.06
C CYS A 44 -1.32 3.44 -28.13
N LYS A 45 -2.65 3.47 -28.37
CA LYS A 45 -3.26 4.31 -29.42
C LYS A 45 -2.98 5.82 -29.26
N GLU A 46 -2.73 6.28 -28.03
CA GLU A 46 -2.45 7.69 -27.71
C GLU A 46 -0.96 7.99 -27.50
N TRP A 47 -0.08 6.99 -27.70
CA TRP A 47 1.35 7.11 -27.40
C TRP A 47 2.11 7.99 -28.40
N LYS A 48 3.13 8.68 -27.87
CA LYS A 48 4.00 9.61 -28.60
C LYS A 48 5.46 9.10 -28.61
N ASP A 49 6.34 9.88 -29.24
CA ASP A 49 7.74 9.54 -29.53
C ASP A 49 8.56 9.15 -28.28
N ASP A 50 8.25 9.72 -27.11
CA ASP A 50 8.95 9.42 -25.85
C ASP A 50 8.59 8.04 -25.27
N ASN A 51 7.51 7.41 -25.73
CA ASN A 51 7.03 6.13 -25.21
C ASN A 51 7.78 4.95 -25.83
N LYS A 52 7.83 3.82 -25.13
CA LYS A 52 8.64 2.68 -25.56
C LYS A 52 7.92 1.34 -25.38
N LEU A 53 8.00 0.50 -26.39
CA LEU A 53 7.71 -0.93 -26.30
C LEU A 53 9.03 -1.67 -26.13
N ILE A 54 9.20 -2.40 -25.04
CA ILE A 54 10.41 -3.14 -24.71
C ILE A 54 10.08 -4.63 -24.70
N ILE A 55 10.70 -5.37 -25.61
CA ILE A 55 10.53 -6.82 -25.74
C ILE A 55 11.78 -7.52 -25.20
N PHE A 56 11.62 -8.25 -24.11
CA PHE A 56 12.65 -9.12 -23.55
C PHE A 56 12.63 -10.48 -24.27
N MET A 57 13.79 -10.91 -24.75
CA MET A 57 13.90 -12.13 -25.56
C MET A 57 15.23 -12.85 -25.32
N THR A 58 15.19 -14.17 -25.35
CA THR A 58 16.40 -14.98 -25.46
C THR A 58 16.85 -15.05 -26.91
N GLU A 59 18.08 -15.48 -27.15
CA GLU A 59 18.55 -15.69 -28.51
C GLU A 59 17.69 -16.69 -29.30
N GLU A 60 17.12 -17.69 -28.63
CA GLU A 60 16.20 -18.63 -29.27
C GLU A 60 14.86 -17.97 -29.63
N SER A 61 14.24 -17.22 -28.72
CA SER A 61 12.95 -16.57 -29.03
C SER A 61 13.08 -15.46 -30.06
N LYS A 62 14.24 -14.80 -30.10
CA LYS A 62 14.60 -13.87 -31.17
C LYS A 62 14.61 -14.54 -32.54
N ARG A 63 15.35 -15.65 -32.70
CA ARG A 63 15.39 -16.39 -33.98
C ARG A 63 14.02 -16.89 -34.40
N LYS A 64 13.28 -17.50 -33.48
CA LYS A 64 12.00 -18.16 -33.77
C LYS A 64 10.85 -17.20 -34.03
N ASN A 65 10.77 -16.12 -33.27
CA ASN A 65 9.54 -15.33 -33.18
C ASN A 65 9.72 -13.82 -33.40
N TRP A 66 10.92 -13.26 -33.17
CA TRP A 66 11.18 -11.83 -33.45
C TRP A 66 11.48 -11.57 -34.92
N LEU A 67 12.36 -12.40 -35.50
CA LEU A 67 12.80 -12.33 -36.89
C LEU A 67 11.81 -13.01 -37.84
N SER A 68 11.77 -12.54 -39.08
CA SER A 68 11.02 -13.16 -40.18
C SER A 68 11.80 -14.31 -40.83
N LYS A 69 11.12 -15.25 -41.52
CA LYS A 69 11.80 -16.32 -42.29
C LYS A 69 12.81 -15.82 -43.32
N SER A 70 12.61 -14.62 -43.85
CA SER A 70 13.58 -13.98 -44.75
C SER A 70 14.88 -13.56 -44.06
N GLU A 71 14.86 -13.40 -42.74
CA GLU A 71 16.01 -13.01 -41.91
C GLU A 71 16.64 -14.21 -41.20
N CYS A 72 15.85 -15.23 -40.85
CA CYS A 72 16.30 -16.43 -40.16
C CYS A 72 15.49 -17.65 -40.59
N GLU A 73 16.14 -18.71 -41.08
CA GLU A 73 15.48 -19.93 -41.53
C GLU A 73 14.74 -20.68 -40.40
N ASP A 74 15.23 -20.57 -39.16
CA ASP A 74 14.62 -21.13 -37.94
C ASP A 74 13.38 -20.35 -37.46
N ALA A 75 12.98 -19.28 -38.17
CA ALA A 75 11.81 -18.50 -37.79
C ALA A 75 10.50 -19.28 -38.00
N ASN A 76 9.63 -19.25 -36.99
CA ASN A 76 8.31 -19.88 -37.02
C ASN A 76 7.38 -19.24 -38.06
N PHE A 77 7.61 -17.98 -38.42
CA PHE A 77 6.67 -17.17 -39.20
C PHE A 77 7.35 -16.45 -40.36
N ASP A 78 6.64 -16.36 -41.49
CA ASP A 78 7.10 -15.57 -42.64
C ASP A 78 7.34 -14.10 -42.26
N LYS A 79 6.58 -13.61 -41.27
CA LYS A 79 6.69 -12.29 -40.68
C LYS A 79 6.80 -12.40 -39.17
N GLY A 80 7.98 -12.11 -38.63
CA GLY A 80 8.22 -12.09 -37.19
C GLY A 80 7.54 -10.91 -36.49
N LEU A 81 7.63 -10.89 -35.16
CA LEU A 81 7.02 -9.83 -34.34
C LEU A 81 7.51 -8.44 -34.73
N ARG A 82 8.79 -8.27 -35.08
CA ARG A 82 9.37 -6.97 -35.46
C ARG A 82 8.62 -6.32 -36.62
N GLU A 83 8.46 -7.05 -37.72
CA GLU A 83 7.77 -6.54 -38.91
C GLU A 83 6.28 -6.31 -38.64
N ARG A 84 5.66 -7.18 -37.84
CA ARG A 84 4.24 -7.07 -37.47
C ARG A 84 3.96 -5.83 -36.62
N LEU A 85 4.80 -5.55 -35.62
CA LEU A 85 4.71 -4.32 -34.81
C LEU A 85 4.87 -3.06 -35.67
N GLU A 86 5.80 -3.04 -36.62
CA GLU A 86 5.96 -1.91 -37.53
C GLU A 86 4.71 -1.69 -38.41
N LYS A 87 4.01 -2.76 -38.80
CA LYS A 87 2.72 -2.64 -39.51
C LYS A 87 1.61 -2.12 -38.62
N VAL A 88 1.51 -2.60 -37.39
CA VAL A 88 0.54 -2.12 -36.40
C VAL A 88 0.78 -0.63 -36.12
N LYS A 89 2.03 -0.21 -35.90
CA LYS A 89 2.41 1.19 -35.74
C LYS A 89 2.02 2.05 -36.94
N LYS A 90 2.34 1.61 -38.16
CA LYS A 90 1.96 2.33 -39.40
C LYS A 90 0.43 2.47 -39.54
N ARG A 91 -0.32 1.40 -39.25
CA ARG A 91 -1.79 1.40 -39.30
C ARG A 91 -2.39 2.43 -38.35
N PHE A 92 -1.91 2.47 -37.11
CA PHE A 92 -2.42 3.38 -36.08
C PHE A 92 -1.68 4.73 -36.03
N LYS A 93 -0.75 4.99 -36.96
CA LYS A 93 0.08 6.20 -37.03
C LYS A 93 0.88 6.49 -35.73
N LEU A 94 1.35 5.41 -35.09
CA LEU A 94 2.08 5.46 -33.82
C LEU A 94 3.57 5.68 -34.04
N LYS A 95 4.19 6.48 -33.17
CA LYS A 95 5.59 6.91 -33.30
C LYS A 95 6.51 6.46 -32.17
N PHE A 96 6.01 5.69 -31.21
CA PHE A 96 6.80 5.18 -30.10
C PHE A 96 7.94 4.24 -30.58
N ASP A 97 9.00 4.16 -29.78
CA ASP A 97 10.17 3.35 -30.06
C ASP A 97 9.95 1.87 -29.68
N VAL A 98 10.43 0.94 -30.50
CA VAL A 98 10.38 -0.50 -30.22
C VAL A 98 11.80 -1.00 -29.99
N ARG A 99 12.09 -1.45 -28.78
CA ARG A 99 13.40 -1.98 -28.38
C ARG A 99 13.31 -3.45 -28.05
N ASN A 100 14.25 -4.22 -28.54
CA ASN A 100 14.51 -5.56 -28.04
C ASN A 100 15.62 -5.52 -26.99
N VAL A 101 15.48 -6.31 -25.93
CA VAL A 101 16.48 -6.51 -24.89
C VAL A 101 16.78 -7.99 -24.81
N GLU A 102 18.03 -8.35 -25.05
CA GLU A 102 18.49 -9.73 -24.97
C GLU A 102 18.66 -10.12 -23.49
N ILE A 103 18.12 -11.28 -23.13
CA ILE A 103 18.18 -11.85 -21.79
C ILE A 103 18.59 -13.33 -21.85
N PRO A 104 19.23 -13.88 -20.79
CA PRO A 104 19.47 -15.31 -20.70
C PRO A 104 18.18 -16.10 -20.46
N GLU A 105 18.26 -17.42 -20.47
CA GLU A 105 17.09 -18.30 -20.32
C GLU A 105 16.52 -18.33 -18.88
N GLY A 106 17.32 -17.95 -17.88
CA GLY A 106 16.93 -18.00 -16.47
C GLY A 106 17.02 -19.41 -15.87
N LYS A 107 18.00 -20.20 -16.32
CA LYS A 107 18.24 -21.59 -15.88
C LYS A 107 19.07 -21.68 -14.59
N SER A 108 19.75 -20.60 -14.19
CA SER A 108 20.49 -20.50 -12.93
C SER A 108 20.14 -19.21 -12.18
N GLU A 109 20.54 -19.12 -10.92
CA GLU A 109 20.34 -17.90 -10.11
C GLU A 109 21.07 -16.69 -10.73
N GLU A 110 22.28 -16.90 -11.22
CA GLU A 110 23.08 -15.86 -11.89
C GLU A 110 22.36 -15.33 -13.14
N GLU A 111 21.75 -16.21 -13.94
CA GLU A 111 20.96 -15.79 -15.09
C GLU A 111 19.71 -14.99 -14.69
N LEU A 112 19.05 -15.35 -13.57
CA LEU A 112 17.92 -14.59 -13.05
C LEU A 112 18.33 -13.19 -12.59
N TRP A 113 19.51 -13.03 -11.99
CA TRP A 113 20.06 -11.71 -11.65
C TRP A 113 20.36 -10.86 -12.87
N ILE A 114 20.89 -11.45 -13.95
CA ILE A 114 21.09 -10.74 -15.21
C ILE A 114 19.75 -10.27 -15.79
N ILE A 115 18.70 -11.10 -15.74
CA ILE A 115 17.36 -10.71 -16.18
C ILE A 115 16.84 -9.54 -15.33
N PHE A 116 16.99 -9.61 -14.01
CA PHE A 116 16.63 -8.54 -13.08
C PHE A 116 17.30 -7.22 -13.47
N GLU A 117 18.62 -7.23 -13.69
CA GLU A 117 19.40 -6.05 -14.07
C GLU A 117 18.92 -5.47 -15.41
N LYS A 118 18.73 -6.32 -16.43
CA LYS A 118 18.23 -5.89 -17.74
C LYS A 118 16.86 -5.25 -17.68
N MET A 119 15.95 -5.80 -16.88
CA MET A 119 14.63 -5.21 -16.67
C MET A 119 14.73 -3.87 -15.93
N ASN A 120 15.56 -3.79 -14.89
CA ASN A 120 15.78 -2.56 -14.14
C ASN A 120 16.39 -1.45 -15.02
N GLU A 121 17.46 -1.73 -15.77
CA GLU A 121 18.12 -0.79 -16.70
C GLU A 121 17.18 -0.26 -17.79
N SER A 122 16.16 -1.05 -18.15
CA SER A 122 15.15 -0.67 -19.15
C SER A 122 14.16 0.39 -18.65
N LEU A 123 14.15 0.66 -17.34
CA LEU A 123 13.22 1.56 -16.66
C LEU A 123 13.95 2.81 -16.14
N ASN A 124 13.31 3.96 -16.26
CA ASN A 124 13.79 5.26 -15.79
C ASN A 124 12.91 5.73 -14.63
N ASP A 125 13.35 6.81 -13.98
CA ASP A 125 12.60 7.45 -12.93
C ASP A 125 11.24 7.95 -13.45
N GLU A 126 10.21 7.76 -12.64
CA GLU A 126 8.82 8.21 -12.85
C GLU A 126 8.12 7.62 -14.08
N ASP A 127 8.67 6.57 -14.71
CA ASP A 127 8.01 5.90 -15.83
C ASP A 127 6.64 5.32 -15.44
N VAL A 128 5.74 5.26 -16.43
CA VAL A 128 4.42 4.64 -16.32
C VAL A 128 4.44 3.30 -17.06
N ILE A 129 4.19 2.20 -16.36
CA ILE A 129 4.46 0.85 -16.87
C ILE A 129 3.16 0.09 -17.16
N ILE A 130 3.09 -0.49 -18.36
CA ILE A 130 2.19 -1.59 -18.70
C ILE A 130 3.05 -2.83 -18.82
N PHE A 131 2.72 -3.88 -18.08
CA PHE A 131 3.52 -5.09 -18.04
C PHE A 131 2.73 -6.31 -18.50
N ASP A 132 3.24 -6.98 -19.52
CA ASP A 132 2.68 -8.20 -20.08
C ASP A 132 3.42 -9.44 -19.58
N ILE A 133 2.71 -10.31 -18.86
CA ILE A 133 3.25 -11.56 -18.32
C ILE A 133 2.92 -12.80 -19.17
N THR A 134 2.27 -12.64 -20.33
CA THR A 134 1.71 -13.75 -21.14
C THR A 134 2.71 -14.82 -21.53
N HIS A 135 3.90 -14.42 -21.96
CA HIS A 135 4.94 -15.36 -22.41
C HIS A 135 6.11 -15.48 -21.42
N SER A 136 5.90 -15.08 -20.17
CA SER A 136 6.87 -15.27 -19.10
C SER A 136 6.86 -16.73 -18.64
N PHE A 137 8.01 -17.41 -18.71
CA PHE A 137 8.12 -18.83 -18.38
C PHE A 137 8.62 -19.07 -16.95
N ARG A 138 8.08 -20.10 -16.28
CA ARG A 138 8.50 -20.57 -14.94
C ARG A 138 8.59 -19.45 -13.91
N SER A 139 9.81 -19.07 -13.51
CA SER A 139 10.10 -18.09 -12.46
C SER A 139 10.03 -16.65 -12.94
N LEU A 140 9.98 -16.39 -14.25
CA LEU A 140 10.00 -15.03 -14.82
C LEU A 140 8.81 -14.16 -14.37
N PRO A 141 7.55 -14.64 -14.28
CA PRO A 141 6.47 -13.82 -13.74
C PRO A 141 6.75 -13.36 -12.30
N MET A 142 7.26 -14.27 -11.46
CA MET A 142 7.61 -13.97 -10.06
C MET A 142 8.77 -12.97 -9.98
N LEU A 143 9.85 -13.21 -10.73
CA LEU A 143 10.98 -12.29 -10.80
C LEU A 143 10.53 -10.90 -11.26
N SER A 144 9.66 -10.84 -12.25
CA SER A 144 9.18 -9.58 -12.79
C SER A 144 8.35 -8.78 -11.79
N LEU A 145 7.51 -9.44 -10.99
CA LEU A 145 6.80 -8.77 -9.89
C LEU A 145 7.78 -8.20 -8.85
N VAL A 146 8.85 -8.92 -8.54
CA VAL A 146 9.91 -8.45 -7.64
C VAL A 146 10.63 -7.22 -8.24
N VAL A 147 10.98 -7.27 -9.53
CA VAL A 147 11.59 -6.13 -10.24
C VAL A 147 10.66 -4.92 -10.20
N LEU A 148 9.37 -5.09 -10.53
CA LEU A 148 8.40 -4.01 -10.53
C LEU A 148 8.24 -3.37 -9.14
N ASN A 149 8.24 -4.16 -8.07
CA ASN A 149 8.20 -3.63 -6.71
C ASN A 149 9.50 -2.86 -6.37
N TYR A 150 10.65 -3.43 -6.75
CA TYR A 150 11.96 -2.81 -6.54
C TYR A 150 12.08 -1.46 -7.26
N VAL A 151 11.69 -1.38 -8.53
CA VAL A 151 11.75 -0.12 -9.28
C VAL A 151 10.68 0.88 -8.84
N LYS A 152 9.51 0.42 -8.37
CA LYS A 152 8.48 1.31 -7.79
C LYS A 152 9.07 2.06 -6.59
N PHE A 153 9.84 1.38 -5.77
CA PHE A 153 10.52 1.98 -4.63
C PHE A 153 11.68 2.89 -5.03
N LEU A 154 12.61 2.42 -5.89
CA LEU A 154 13.84 3.16 -6.19
C LEU A 154 13.67 4.26 -7.24
N LYS A 155 12.83 4.04 -8.23
CA LYS A 155 12.66 4.90 -9.41
C LYS A 155 11.32 5.62 -9.42
N ASN A 156 10.49 5.45 -8.38
CA ASN A 156 9.15 6.05 -8.31
C ASN A 156 8.28 5.77 -9.55
N VAL A 157 8.43 4.57 -10.15
CA VAL A 157 7.62 4.19 -11.32
C VAL A 157 6.18 3.93 -10.92
N LYS A 158 5.25 4.24 -11.82
CA LYS A 158 3.83 3.94 -11.66
C LYS A 158 3.48 2.70 -12.47
N ILE A 159 2.96 1.66 -11.81
CA ILE A 159 2.38 0.51 -12.50
C ILE A 159 0.97 0.90 -12.95
N GLU A 160 0.78 1.12 -14.25
CA GLU A 160 -0.52 1.42 -14.84
C GLU A 160 -1.32 0.13 -15.02
N ARG A 161 -0.69 -0.92 -15.58
CA ARG A 161 -1.34 -2.22 -15.80
C ARG A 161 -0.39 -3.40 -15.69
N ILE A 162 -0.91 -4.53 -15.23
CA ILE A 162 -0.31 -5.86 -15.40
C ILE A 162 -1.32 -6.71 -16.15
N VAL A 163 -0.95 -7.24 -17.31
CA VAL A 163 -1.86 -7.93 -18.23
C VAL A 163 -1.38 -9.32 -18.62
N TYR A 164 -2.33 -10.20 -18.90
CA TYR A 164 -2.09 -11.59 -19.25
C TYR A 164 -3.11 -12.09 -20.28
N GLY A 165 -2.66 -12.54 -21.45
CA GLY A 165 -3.52 -13.18 -22.45
C GLY A 165 -3.67 -14.67 -22.18
N ALA A 166 -4.84 -15.07 -21.68
CA ALA A 166 -5.11 -16.42 -21.23
C ALA A 166 -5.59 -17.32 -22.39
N MET A 167 -4.68 -17.76 -23.26
CA MET A 167 -5.02 -18.65 -24.39
C MET A 167 -5.63 -19.97 -23.90
N GLU A 168 -5.15 -20.47 -22.77
CA GLU A 168 -5.65 -21.67 -22.10
C GLU A 168 -7.12 -21.59 -21.68
N ALA A 169 -7.70 -20.39 -21.61
CA ALA A 169 -9.13 -20.22 -21.37
C ALA A 169 -9.98 -20.77 -22.54
N LEU A 170 -9.39 -20.91 -23.73
CA LEU A 170 -10.04 -21.52 -24.90
C LEU A 170 -9.82 -23.03 -24.99
N GLY A 171 -8.92 -23.61 -24.18
CA GLY A 171 -8.55 -25.02 -24.22
C GLY A 171 -7.10 -25.25 -24.63
N SER A 172 -6.79 -26.49 -25.04
CA SER A 172 -5.43 -26.86 -25.46
C SER A 172 -5.04 -26.21 -26.79
N PRO A 173 -3.74 -26.02 -27.07
CA PRO A 173 -3.28 -25.49 -28.35
C PRO A 173 -3.75 -26.30 -29.57
N LYS A 174 -4.07 -27.59 -29.39
CA LYS A 174 -4.61 -28.43 -30.46
C LYS A 174 -6.06 -28.05 -30.76
N GLU A 175 -6.90 -27.99 -29.73
CA GLU A 175 -8.30 -27.61 -29.85
C GLU A 175 -8.44 -26.20 -30.46
N VAL A 176 -7.62 -25.23 -30.01
CA VAL A 176 -7.66 -23.86 -30.54
C VAL A 176 -7.30 -23.79 -32.02
N ARG A 177 -6.42 -24.66 -32.52
CA ARG A 177 -6.10 -24.72 -33.96
C ARG A 177 -7.25 -25.27 -34.80
N GLU A 178 -8.09 -26.12 -34.21
CA GLU A 178 -9.25 -26.71 -34.87
C GLU A 178 -10.47 -25.77 -34.84
N MET A 179 -10.49 -24.77 -33.94
CA MET A 179 -11.54 -23.75 -33.88
C MET A 179 -11.53 -22.81 -35.11
N PRO A 180 -12.70 -22.36 -35.59
CA PRO A 180 -12.81 -21.23 -36.53
C PRO A 180 -12.13 -19.97 -35.98
N ILE A 181 -11.53 -19.16 -36.85
CA ILE A 181 -10.77 -17.97 -36.43
C ILE A 181 -11.64 -16.95 -35.68
N GLU A 182 -12.92 -16.86 -36.04
CA GLU A 182 -13.93 -15.99 -35.44
C GLU A 182 -14.23 -16.36 -33.97
N GLU A 183 -14.01 -17.62 -33.60
CA GLU A 183 -14.23 -18.14 -32.24
C GLU A 183 -12.97 -18.11 -31.37
N ARG A 184 -11.78 -17.89 -31.97
CA ARG A 184 -10.50 -17.80 -31.25
C ARG A 184 -10.33 -16.45 -30.56
N ILE A 185 -11.13 -16.21 -29.52
CA ILE A 185 -11.14 -14.93 -28.78
C ILE A 185 -10.42 -15.11 -27.44
N ILE A 186 -9.11 -14.83 -27.42
CA ILE A 186 -8.29 -14.95 -26.21
C ILE A 186 -8.61 -13.78 -25.26
N PRO A 187 -9.06 -14.03 -24.02
CA PRO A 187 -9.27 -12.95 -23.06
C PRO A 187 -7.93 -12.43 -22.52
N ILE A 188 -7.82 -11.11 -22.41
CA ILE A 188 -6.74 -10.42 -21.72
C ILE A 188 -7.24 -10.09 -20.31
N PHE A 189 -6.66 -10.71 -19.30
CA PHE A 189 -6.94 -10.43 -17.89
C PHE A 189 -6.09 -9.26 -17.40
N ASP A 190 -6.73 -8.35 -16.66
CA ASP A 190 -6.06 -7.28 -15.92
C ASP A 190 -5.76 -7.76 -14.50
N LEU A 191 -4.48 -7.95 -14.21
CA LEU A 191 -3.95 -8.46 -12.93
C LEU A 191 -3.48 -7.34 -12.00
N THR A 192 -3.63 -6.08 -12.41
CA THR A 192 -3.32 -4.91 -11.57
C THR A 192 -4.00 -4.94 -10.19
N PRO A 193 -5.24 -5.44 -10.02
CA PRO A 193 -5.86 -5.54 -8.70
C PRO A 193 -5.07 -6.37 -7.69
N PHE A 194 -4.26 -7.35 -8.12
CA PHE A 194 -3.41 -8.14 -7.22
C PHE A 194 -2.22 -7.33 -6.69
N ALA A 195 -1.64 -6.45 -7.52
CA ALA A 195 -0.60 -5.53 -7.07
C ALA A 195 -1.15 -4.50 -6.07
N SER A 196 -2.36 -3.98 -6.33
CA SER A 196 -3.08 -3.10 -5.39
C SER A 196 -3.36 -3.79 -4.04
N LEU A 197 -3.80 -5.05 -4.05
CA LEU A 197 -3.99 -5.82 -2.82
C LEU A 197 -2.71 -5.94 -1.98
N PHE A 198 -1.55 -6.09 -2.64
CA PHE A 198 -0.25 -6.11 -1.98
C PHE A 198 0.09 -4.76 -1.36
N ASP A 199 -0.12 -3.65 -2.08
CA ASP A 199 0.07 -2.29 -1.55
C ASP A 199 -0.79 -2.03 -0.31
N TRP A 200 -2.06 -2.45 -0.33
CA TRP A 200 -2.97 -2.34 0.81
C TRP A 200 -2.53 -3.19 2.00
N THR A 201 -1.99 -4.37 1.76
CA THR A 201 -1.43 -5.23 2.81
C THR A 201 -0.31 -4.50 3.54
N ILE A 202 0.64 -3.91 2.80
CA ILE A 202 1.74 -3.11 3.37
C ILE A 202 1.20 -1.89 4.13
N ALA A 203 0.22 -1.17 3.55
CA ALA A 203 -0.34 0.03 4.16
C ALA A 203 -1.02 -0.25 5.50
N ILE A 204 -1.79 -1.34 5.58
CA ILE A 204 -2.48 -1.78 6.79
C ILE A 204 -1.49 -2.32 7.81
N GLU A 205 -0.52 -3.14 7.40
CA GLU A 205 0.55 -3.62 8.29
C GLU A 205 1.31 -2.45 8.91
N ARG A 206 1.73 -1.49 8.10
CA ARG A 206 2.42 -0.27 8.57
C ARG A 206 1.59 0.49 9.59
N PHE A 207 0.29 0.66 9.33
CA PHE A 207 -0.60 1.30 10.29
C PHE A 207 -0.70 0.51 11.60
N LEU A 208 -0.87 -0.81 11.53
CA LEU A 208 -0.99 -1.65 12.73
C LEU A 208 0.31 -1.69 13.54
N GLN A 209 1.47 -1.61 12.90
CA GLN A 209 2.78 -1.60 13.57
C GLN A 209 3.15 -0.22 14.13
N THR A 210 2.89 0.86 13.39
CA THR A 210 3.42 2.21 13.70
C THR A 210 2.36 3.24 14.10
N GLY A 211 1.09 2.93 13.91
CA GLY A 211 -0.02 3.86 14.05
C GLY A 211 -0.09 4.95 12.98
N ASN A 212 0.76 4.90 11.94
CA ASN A 212 0.77 5.85 10.83
C ASN A 212 -0.18 5.40 9.70
N ALA A 213 -1.20 6.20 9.39
CA ALA A 213 -2.21 5.91 8.38
C ALA A 213 -2.00 6.63 7.02
N GLU A 214 -0.89 7.35 6.84
CA GLU A 214 -0.61 8.17 5.66
C GLU A 214 -0.67 7.36 4.36
N MET A 215 -0.07 6.16 4.34
CA MET A 215 -0.06 5.29 3.16
C MET A 215 -1.47 4.81 2.79
N MET A 216 -2.27 4.40 3.78
CA MET A 216 -3.67 4.03 3.55
C MET A 216 -4.48 5.21 3.01
N ARG A 217 -4.22 6.44 3.49
CA ARG A 217 -4.86 7.65 2.98
C ARG A 217 -4.49 7.92 1.53
N LYS A 218 -3.21 7.76 1.15
CA LYS A 218 -2.76 7.94 -0.24
C LYS A 218 -3.43 6.92 -1.17
N LEU A 219 -3.35 5.62 -0.84
CA LEU A 219 -4.00 4.55 -1.60
C LEU A 219 -5.52 4.76 -1.69
N GLY A 220 -6.16 5.09 -0.57
CA GLY A 220 -7.59 5.39 -0.53
C GLY A 220 -7.97 6.57 -1.44
N ILE A 221 -7.18 7.64 -1.50
CA ILE A 221 -7.45 8.78 -2.37
C ILE A 221 -7.28 8.42 -3.85
N GLU A 222 -6.25 7.64 -4.18
CA GLU A 222 -5.90 7.28 -5.56
C GLU A 222 -6.88 6.24 -6.14
N GLU A 223 -7.22 5.22 -5.36
CA GLU A 223 -8.03 4.09 -5.82
C GLU A 223 -9.54 4.27 -5.59
N LEU A 224 -9.97 5.00 -4.55
CA LEU A 224 -11.40 5.25 -4.34
C LEU A 224 -11.94 6.32 -5.27
N LYS A 225 -11.10 7.20 -5.83
CA LYS A 225 -11.55 8.26 -6.74
C LYS A 225 -12.27 7.71 -7.98
N PRO A 226 -11.70 6.75 -8.73
CA PRO A 226 -12.39 6.11 -9.86
C PRO A 226 -13.68 5.40 -9.44
N LEU A 227 -13.64 4.60 -8.36
CA LEU A 227 -14.79 3.87 -7.83
C LEU A 227 -15.95 4.80 -7.39
N LEU A 228 -15.63 5.91 -6.73
CA LEU A 228 -16.60 6.92 -6.29
C LEU A 228 -17.22 7.69 -7.47
N ALA A 229 -16.43 7.94 -8.53
CA ALA A 229 -16.90 8.60 -9.74
C ALA A 229 -17.86 7.70 -10.54
N GLU A 230 -17.55 6.42 -10.67
CA GLU A 230 -18.41 5.44 -11.36
C GLU A 230 -19.72 5.17 -10.63
N THR A 231 -19.69 5.19 -9.30
CA THR A 231 -20.83 4.81 -8.46
C THR A 231 -21.61 6.00 -7.92
N LYS A 232 -21.27 7.23 -8.35
CA LYS A 232 -21.87 8.50 -7.85
C LYS A 232 -21.90 8.59 -6.31
N GLY A 233 -20.94 7.96 -5.63
CA GLY A 233 -20.85 7.94 -4.17
C GLY A 233 -21.69 6.88 -3.45
N GLU A 234 -22.38 5.97 -4.16
CA GLU A 234 -23.11 4.85 -3.53
C GLU A 234 -22.17 3.75 -2.99
N ILE A 235 -20.93 3.68 -3.48
CA ILE A 235 -19.91 2.73 -3.04
C ILE A 235 -18.63 3.50 -2.71
N GLY A 236 -18.07 3.26 -1.52
CA GLY A 236 -16.77 3.78 -1.08
C GLY A 236 -16.87 4.96 -0.10
N GLY A 237 -18.08 5.39 0.27
CA GLY A 237 -18.30 6.44 1.25
C GLY A 237 -17.90 6.00 2.66
N GLY A 238 -18.27 4.78 3.04
CA GLY A 238 -17.90 4.18 4.33
C GLY A 238 -16.39 3.95 4.45
N LEU A 239 -15.77 3.40 3.39
CA LEU A 239 -14.34 3.18 3.34
C LEU A 239 -13.54 4.48 3.40
N ARG A 240 -13.99 5.52 2.69
CA ARG A 240 -13.40 6.86 2.76
C ARG A 240 -13.52 7.48 4.15
N GLU A 241 -14.69 7.36 4.79
CA GLU A 241 -14.93 7.85 6.16
C GLU A 241 -13.97 7.16 7.14
N LEU A 242 -13.82 5.83 7.02
CA LEU A 242 -12.90 5.04 7.84
C LEU A 242 -11.45 5.48 7.67
N ILE A 243 -10.94 5.52 6.43
CA ILE A 243 -9.55 5.90 6.13
C ILE A 243 -9.24 7.32 6.62
N THR A 244 -10.17 8.26 6.40
CA THR A 244 -9.99 9.65 6.84
C THR A 244 -9.97 9.75 8.37
N SER A 245 -10.80 8.95 9.05
CA SER A 245 -10.85 8.94 10.51
C SER A 245 -9.59 8.29 11.11
N LEU A 246 -9.06 7.23 10.50
CA LEU A 246 -7.79 6.60 10.88
C LEU A 246 -6.61 7.57 10.71
N ASP A 247 -6.56 8.30 9.59
CA ASP A 247 -5.55 9.35 9.37
C ASP A 247 -5.65 10.46 10.41
N LYS A 248 -6.85 10.97 10.69
CA LYS A 248 -7.06 11.97 11.73
C LYS A 248 -6.65 11.46 13.12
N PHE A 249 -6.94 10.19 13.44
CA PHE A 249 -6.52 9.58 14.70
C PHE A 249 -4.99 9.52 14.79
N SER A 250 -4.33 9.07 13.73
CA SER A 250 -2.87 9.05 13.62
C SER A 250 -2.26 10.43 13.89
N GLN A 251 -2.79 11.47 13.23
CA GLN A 251 -2.33 12.86 13.44
C GLN A 251 -2.58 13.35 14.86
N ASN A 252 -3.73 13.03 15.47
CA ASN A 252 -4.04 13.41 16.83
C ASN A 252 -3.06 12.78 17.83
N VAL A 253 -2.71 11.50 17.65
CA VAL A 253 -1.74 10.81 18.50
C VAL A 253 -0.34 11.42 18.32
N LEU A 254 0.12 11.57 17.08
CA LEU A 254 1.45 12.15 16.76
C LEU A 254 1.64 13.54 17.37
N THR A 255 0.57 14.34 17.40
CA THR A 255 0.59 15.73 17.90
C THR A 255 0.04 15.89 19.32
N CYS A 256 -0.23 14.79 20.03
CA CYS A 256 -0.77 14.79 21.40
C CYS A 256 -2.08 15.59 21.56
N ARG A 257 -3.00 15.51 20.60
CA ARG A 257 -4.33 16.15 20.62
C ARG A 257 -5.39 15.24 21.24
N SER A 258 -5.12 14.74 22.44
CA SER A 258 -5.98 13.80 23.17
C SER A 258 -7.46 14.22 23.29
N PRO A 259 -7.81 15.51 23.47
CA PRO A 259 -9.22 15.93 23.50
C PRO A 259 -10.00 15.61 22.21
N GLU A 260 -9.33 15.59 21.06
CA GLU A 260 -9.96 15.28 19.76
C GLU A 260 -10.07 13.77 19.52
N SER A 261 -9.25 12.96 20.20
CA SER A 261 -9.13 11.52 19.95
C SER A 261 -10.41 10.73 20.25
N LYS A 262 -11.18 11.10 21.28
CA LYS A 262 -12.44 10.42 21.63
C LYS A 262 -13.44 10.45 20.46
N SER A 263 -13.74 11.66 19.97
CA SER A 263 -14.65 11.83 18.82
C SER A 263 -14.14 11.15 17.54
N THR A 264 -12.81 11.03 17.41
CA THR A 264 -12.20 10.39 16.23
C THR A 264 -12.33 8.87 16.29
N ILE A 265 -12.17 8.26 17.46
CA ILE A 265 -12.39 6.81 17.65
C ILE A 265 -13.87 6.47 17.48
N GLU A 266 -14.78 7.28 18.00
CA GLU A 266 -16.22 7.10 17.78
C GLU A 266 -16.57 7.12 16.28
N ARG A 267 -15.96 8.02 15.50
CA ARG A 267 -16.09 8.05 14.04
C ARG A 267 -15.53 6.79 13.38
N ILE A 268 -14.38 6.29 13.82
CA ILE A 268 -13.80 5.03 13.33
C ILE A 268 -14.79 3.88 13.56
N LEU A 269 -15.28 3.72 14.79
CA LEU A 269 -16.22 2.66 15.16
C LEU A 269 -17.53 2.73 14.35
N ASN A 270 -18.03 3.93 14.10
CA ASN A 270 -19.23 4.14 13.29
C ASN A 270 -19.01 3.91 11.78
N ALA A 271 -17.80 4.12 11.28
CA ALA A 271 -17.45 3.93 9.87
C ALA A 271 -17.20 2.46 9.51
N ILE A 272 -16.72 1.65 10.46
CA ILE A 272 -16.39 0.23 10.25
C ILE A 272 -17.56 -0.56 9.63
N PRO A 273 -18.80 -0.55 10.15
CA PRO A 273 -19.89 -1.35 9.58
C PRO A 273 -20.21 -0.98 8.12
N LYS A 274 -20.13 0.32 7.79
CA LYS A 274 -20.36 0.79 6.41
C LYS A 274 -19.25 0.30 5.48
N ALA A 275 -17.99 0.43 5.91
CA ALA A 275 -16.84 -0.05 5.16
C ALA A 275 -16.88 -1.57 4.96
N GLU A 276 -17.25 -2.35 5.99
CA GLU A 276 -17.39 -3.81 5.88
C GLU A 276 -18.41 -4.22 4.81
N LYS A 277 -19.56 -3.54 4.74
CA LYS A 277 -20.59 -3.78 3.72
C LYS A 277 -20.08 -3.48 2.30
N GLU A 278 -19.34 -2.39 2.14
CA GLU A 278 -18.72 -2.03 0.85
C GLU A 278 -17.67 -3.08 0.43
N LEU A 279 -16.88 -3.57 1.39
CA LEU A 279 -15.84 -4.57 1.18
C LEU A 279 -16.37 -5.98 0.87
N GLU A 280 -17.67 -6.26 1.02
CA GLU A 280 -18.26 -7.55 0.58
C GLU A 280 -18.12 -7.75 -0.92
N LYS A 281 -18.11 -6.65 -1.69
CA LYS A 281 -17.85 -6.66 -3.13
C LYS A 281 -16.36 -6.80 -3.47
N LEU A 282 -15.48 -6.60 -2.49
CA LEU A 282 -14.02 -6.65 -2.57
C LEU A 282 -13.46 -7.70 -1.60
N LYS A 283 -13.93 -8.96 -1.76
CA LYS A 283 -13.70 -10.06 -0.81
C LYS A 283 -12.26 -10.20 -0.30
N PRO A 284 -11.19 -10.06 -1.12
CA PRO A 284 -9.81 -10.20 -0.63
C PRO A 284 -9.39 -9.11 0.38
N PHE A 285 -10.01 -7.94 0.35
CA PHE A 285 -9.69 -6.81 1.23
C PHE A 285 -10.38 -6.91 2.59
N LYS A 286 -11.52 -7.62 2.68
CA LYS A 286 -12.32 -7.73 3.91
C LYS A 286 -11.51 -8.22 5.13
N PRO A 287 -10.68 -9.28 5.04
CA PRO A 287 -9.87 -9.73 6.17
C PRO A 287 -8.84 -8.69 6.64
N LEU A 288 -8.28 -7.90 5.71
CA LEU A 288 -7.28 -6.87 6.02
C LEU A 288 -7.89 -5.77 6.91
N PHE A 289 -9.07 -5.27 6.55
CA PHE A 289 -9.79 -4.28 7.36
C PHE A 289 -10.39 -4.87 8.64
N GLY A 290 -10.63 -6.18 8.68
CA GLY A 290 -10.99 -6.91 9.90
C GLY A 290 -9.97 -6.73 11.03
N LYS A 291 -8.67 -6.64 10.71
CA LYS A 291 -7.61 -6.36 11.69
C LYS A 291 -7.72 -4.98 12.33
N ILE A 292 -8.18 -3.99 11.56
CA ILE A 292 -8.43 -2.64 12.08
C ILE A 292 -9.60 -2.69 13.08
N LYS A 293 -10.69 -3.37 12.71
CA LYS A 293 -11.85 -3.55 13.59
C LYS A 293 -11.48 -4.25 14.90
N GLU A 294 -10.76 -5.37 14.83
CA GLU A 294 -10.26 -6.08 16.02
C GLU A 294 -9.51 -5.11 16.96
N ARG A 295 -8.61 -4.28 16.42
CA ARG A 295 -7.80 -3.37 17.23
C ARG A 295 -8.59 -2.24 17.91
N PHE A 296 -9.57 -1.65 17.23
CA PHE A 296 -10.35 -0.53 17.78
C PHE A 296 -11.52 -0.99 18.66
N SER A 297 -12.06 -2.19 18.44
CA SER A 297 -13.20 -2.71 19.23
C SER A 297 -12.83 -2.98 20.69
N CYS A 298 -11.55 -3.19 20.98
CA CYS A 298 -11.04 -3.43 22.33
C CYS A 298 -10.70 -2.15 23.13
N MET A 299 -10.77 -0.96 22.52
CA MET A 299 -10.41 0.29 23.21
C MET A 299 -11.50 0.73 24.18
N GLN A 300 -11.12 1.02 25.43
CA GLN A 300 -12.01 1.63 26.41
C GLN A 300 -12.02 3.17 26.26
N ILE A 301 -13.21 3.78 26.23
CA ILE A 301 -13.38 5.23 25.93
C ILE A 301 -13.99 5.98 27.13
N ASN A 302 -13.85 5.44 28.35
CA ASN A 302 -14.38 6.06 29.57
C ASN A 302 -13.42 7.17 30.06
N ASP A 303 -13.96 8.22 30.70
CA ASP A 303 -13.34 9.53 30.93
C ASP A 303 -11.80 9.55 31.08
N VAL A 304 -11.27 9.06 32.21
CA VAL A 304 -9.83 9.14 32.51
C VAL A 304 -9.08 7.92 31.98
N SER A 305 -9.72 6.74 31.91
CA SER A 305 -9.08 5.52 31.38
C SER A 305 -8.74 5.64 29.90
N PHE A 306 -9.46 6.50 29.17
CA PHE A 306 -9.16 6.82 27.79
C PHE A 306 -7.71 7.28 27.56
N GLY A 307 -7.18 8.12 28.46
CA GLY A 307 -5.79 8.58 28.36
C GLY A 307 -4.77 7.45 28.52
N ILE A 308 -5.07 6.47 29.37
CA ILE A 308 -4.27 5.25 29.56
C ILE A 308 -4.30 4.38 28.30
N GLU A 309 -5.46 4.23 27.65
CA GLU A 309 -5.58 3.48 26.40
C GLU A 309 -4.78 4.10 25.25
N ILE A 310 -4.79 5.43 25.13
CA ILE A 310 -3.96 6.12 24.11
C ILE A 310 -2.47 6.04 24.45
N ALA A 311 -2.08 6.12 25.72
CA ALA A 311 -0.69 5.91 26.12
C ALA A 311 -0.23 4.46 25.84
N THR A 312 -1.11 3.47 26.07
CA THR A 312 -0.89 2.05 25.73
C THR A 312 -0.73 1.88 24.22
N TRP A 313 -1.58 2.52 23.41
CA TRP A 313 -1.39 2.58 21.96
C TRP A 313 -0.02 3.17 21.60
N CYS A 314 0.38 4.28 22.21
CA CYS A 314 1.67 4.89 21.93
C CYS A 314 2.84 3.94 22.24
N LEU A 315 2.80 3.24 23.37
CA LEU A 315 3.80 2.22 23.73
C LEU A 315 3.86 1.11 22.66
N GLU A 316 2.73 0.52 22.29
CA GLU A 316 2.65 -0.54 21.28
C GLU A 316 3.19 -0.12 19.91
N LYS A 317 3.12 1.17 19.57
CA LYS A 317 3.57 1.71 18.27
C LYS A 317 4.95 2.35 18.30
N GLY A 318 5.66 2.29 19.43
CA GLY A 318 6.96 2.93 19.60
C GLY A 318 6.91 4.47 19.66
N LEU A 319 5.73 5.06 19.88
CA LEU A 319 5.52 6.51 20.03
C LEU A 319 5.80 6.96 21.47
N ILE A 320 6.99 6.65 21.96
CA ILE A 320 7.34 6.71 23.39
C ILE A 320 7.17 8.14 23.96
N GLN A 321 7.64 9.16 23.24
CA GLN A 321 7.53 10.57 23.64
C GLN A 321 6.06 11.03 23.77
N GLN A 322 5.22 10.64 22.81
CA GLN A 322 3.78 10.90 22.85
C GLN A 322 3.14 10.18 24.02
N GLY A 323 3.52 8.93 24.28
CA GLY A 323 3.05 8.14 25.41
C GLY A 323 3.25 8.84 26.76
N PHE A 324 4.48 9.32 27.04
CA PHE A 324 4.75 10.09 28.26
C PHE A 324 3.95 11.38 28.34
N THR A 325 3.83 12.10 27.23
CA THR A 325 3.08 13.37 27.18
C THR A 325 1.60 13.14 27.49
N ILE A 326 1.00 12.13 26.87
CA ILE A 326 -0.41 11.78 27.07
C ILE A 326 -0.65 11.27 28.49
N LEU A 327 0.26 10.44 29.02
CA LEU A 327 0.15 9.91 30.36
C LEU A 327 0.24 11.01 31.42
N ARG A 328 1.13 11.99 31.25
CA ARG A 328 1.20 13.19 32.11
C ARG A 328 -0.15 13.92 32.14
N GLU A 329 -0.73 14.23 30.98
CA GLU A 329 -2.02 14.92 30.91
C GLU A 329 -3.16 14.07 31.50
N THR A 330 -3.04 12.75 31.45
CA THR A 330 -3.99 11.82 32.04
C THR A 330 -4.00 11.89 33.58
N ILE A 331 -2.82 12.03 34.21
CA ILE A 331 -2.74 12.23 35.67
C ILE A 331 -3.36 13.57 36.10
N ILE A 332 -3.18 14.64 35.32
CA ILE A 332 -3.88 15.91 35.58
C ILE A 332 -5.40 15.71 35.50
N ASN A 333 -5.88 15.04 34.45
CA ASN A 333 -7.31 14.77 34.29
C ASN A 333 -7.87 13.91 35.44
N TYR A 334 -7.10 12.93 35.92
CA TYR A 334 -7.43 12.14 37.10
C TYR A 334 -7.66 13.04 38.32
N VAL A 335 -6.76 13.99 38.60
CA VAL A 335 -6.91 14.91 39.74
C VAL A 335 -8.15 15.80 39.57
N ILE A 336 -8.38 16.34 38.37
CA ILE A 336 -9.55 17.18 38.10
C ILE A 336 -10.87 16.41 38.33
N THR A 337 -10.97 15.19 37.81
CA THR A 337 -12.20 14.39 37.91
C THR A 337 -12.39 13.78 39.30
N ASN A 338 -11.35 13.16 39.85
CA ASN A 338 -11.49 12.32 41.04
C ASN A 338 -11.22 13.04 42.36
N ILE A 339 -10.38 14.07 42.37
CA ILE A 339 -10.05 14.83 43.57
C ILE A 339 -10.84 16.14 43.62
N LEU A 340 -10.76 16.96 42.56
CA LEU A 340 -11.48 18.23 42.48
C LEU A 340 -12.97 18.09 42.15
N LYS A 341 -13.42 16.88 41.78
CA LYS A 341 -14.80 16.56 41.37
C LYS A 341 -15.36 17.52 40.31
N CYS A 342 -14.51 17.92 39.37
CA CYS A 342 -14.83 18.84 38.29
C CYS A 342 -14.98 18.08 36.96
N ASN A 343 -15.89 18.55 36.10
CA ASN A 343 -16.21 17.88 34.82
C ASN A 343 -15.60 18.55 33.57
N ASN A 344 -15.14 19.80 33.66
CA ASN A 344 -14.55 20.51 32.53
C ASN A 344 -13.00 20.39 32.54
N LEU A 345 -12.49 19.33 31.93
CA LEU A 345 -11.06 19.03 31.86
C LEU A 345 -10.24 20.10 31.12
N GLN A 346 -10.86 20.90 30.26
CA GLN A 346 -10.18 21.93 29.48
C GLN A 346 -10.15 23.30 30.18
N LYS A 347 -10.88 23.47 31.29
CA LYS A 347 -10.91 24.74 32.00
C LYS A 347 -9.53 25.04 32.61
N LYS A 348 -8.91 26.13 32.13
CA LYS A 348 -7.57 26.58 32.55
C LYS A 348 -7.39 26.58 34.08
N THR A 349 -8.34 27.16 34.81
CA THR A 349 -8.30 27.24 36.28
C THR A 349 -8.18 25.86 36.94
N TYR A 350 -8.91 24.85 36.46
CA TYR A 350 -8.86 23.51 37.06
C TYR A 350 -7.53 22.81 36.77
N ARG A 351 -6.96 23.01 35.57
CA ARG A 351 -5.65 22.47 35.22
C ARG A 351 -4.54 23.10 36.06
N GLU A 352 -4.57 24.41 36.23
CA GLU A 352 -3.60 25.14 37.08
C GLU A 352 -3.64 24.66 38.53
N ILE A 353 -4.85 24.52 39.11
CA ILE A 353 -5.02 24.00 40.47
C ILE A 353 -4.47 22.56 40.56
N ALA A 354 -4.88 21.67 39.66
CA ALA A 354 -4.43 20.28 39.67
C ALA A 354 -2.90 20.15 39.56
N GLU A 355 -2.28 20.95 38.70
CA GLU A 355 -0.82 20.97 38.52
C GLU A 355 -0.09 21.52 39.75
N VAL A 356 -0.62 22.58 40.38
CA VAL A 356 -0.10 23.09 41.66
C VAL A 356 -0.19 22.02 42.75
N MET A 357 -1.31 21.31 42.85
CA MET A 357 -1.48 20.26 43.85
C MET A 357 -0.48 19.11 43.65
N LEU A 358 -0.29 18.67 42.41
CA LEU A 358 0.66 17.62 42.04
C LEU A 358 2.12 18.02 42.29
N ASN A 359 2.47 19.29 42.07
CA ASN A 359 3.84 19.77 42.26
C ASN A 359 4.20 20.06 43.73
N ASN A 360 3.23 20.42 44.57
CA ASN A 360 3.46 20.83 45.96
C ASN A 360 3.09 19.76 47.01
N LYS A 361 2.79 18.53 46.60
CA LYS A 361 2.52 17.38 47.49
C LYS A 361 1.39 17.63 48.51
N TYR A 362 0.24 18.08 48.02
CA TYR A 362 -0.96 18.28 48.85
C TYR A 362 -1.45 16.97 49.48
N GLU A 363 -1.94 17.03 50.72
CA GLU A 363 -2.38 15.85 51.50
C GLU A 363 -3.58 15.13 50.86
N GLU A 364 -4.41 15.84 50.09
CA GLU A 364 -5.57 15.27 49.40
C GLU A 364 -5.19 14.39 48.19
N ILE A 365 -3.94 14.45 47.73
CA ILE A 365 -3.45 13.58 46.64
C ILE A 365 -2.76 12.35 47.24
N PRO A 366 -3.22 11.12 46.91
CA PRO A 366 -2.56 9.91 47.38
C PRO A 366 -1.06 9.88 47.03
N PRO A 367 -0.17 9.44 47.95
CA PRO A 367 1.28 9.41 47.71
C PRO A 367 1.68 8.65 46.44
N GLU A 368 0.95 7.59 46.10
CA GLU A 368 1.14 6.79 44.88
C GLU A 368 0.93 7.60 43.59
N VAL A 369 -0.02 8.55 43.58
CA VAL A 369 -0.27 9.46 42.45
C VAL A 369 0.85 10.49 42.34
N LEU A 370 1.29 11.08 43.47
CA LEU A 370 2.39 12.04 43.50
C LEU A 370 3.71 11.42 43.02
N ASN A 371 4.04 10.22 43.50
CA ASN A 371 5.25 9.50 43.08
C ASN A 371 5.21 9.21 41.58
N LEU A 372 4.08 8.71 41.07
CA LEU A 372 3.90 8.45 39.63
C LEU A 372 4.02 9.74 38.81
N TRP A 373 3.41 10.84 39.26
CA TRP A 373 3.51 12.15 38.61
C TRP A 373 4.96 12.61 38.45
N HIS A 374 5.72 12.61 39.54
CA HIS A 374 7.11 13.08 39.52
C HIS A 374 7.99 12.24 38.60
N GLU A 375 7.85 10.91 38.64
CA GLU A 375 8.59 10.01 37.75
C GLU A 375 8.20 10.22 36.27
N ILE A 376 6.92 10.38 35.95
CA ILE A 376 6.48 10.69 34.58
C ILE A 376 7.07 12.01 34.11
N VAL A 377 6.98 13.08 34.92
CA VAL A 377 7.50 14.41 34.58
C VAL A 377 8.99 14.35 34.31
N ASP A 378 9.73 13.58 35.11
CA ASP A 378 11.17 13.42 34.97
C ASP A 378 11.54 12.78 33.61
N TYR A 379 11.00 11.60 33.31
CA TYR A 379 11.25 10.93 32.02
C TYR A 379 10.74 11.74 30.83
N ARG A 380 9.53 12.33 30.93
CA ARG A 380 8.93 13.16 29.88
C ARG A 380 9.81 14.37 29.56
N ASN A 381 10.34 15.06 30.57
CA ASN A 381 11.16 16.23 30.36
C ASN A 381 12.51 15.85 29.76
N ASP A 382 13.10 14.72 30.19
CA ASP A 382 14.36 14.24 29.62
C ASP A 382 14.25 14.00 28.11
N ILE A 383 13.27 13.20 27.67
CA ILE A 383 13.07 12.91 26.25
C ILE A 383 12.70 14.16 25.43
N ASN A 384 11.94 15.10 26.02
CA ASN A 384 11.54 16.34 25.33
C ASN A 384 12.65 17.38 25.24
N HIS A 385 13.60 17.35 26.16
CA HIS A 385 14.82 18.16 26.10
C HIS A 385 15.97 17.41 25.43
N ALA A 386 15.69 16.30 24.74
CA ALA A 386 16.65 15.52 23.96
C ALA A 386 17.91 15.11 24.76
N GLY A 387 17.75 14.81 26.06
CA GLY A 387 18.87 14.39 26.91
C GLY A 387 19.83 15.51 27.33
N TRP A 388 19.53 16.79 27.07
CA TRP A 388 20.36 17.93 27.49
C TRP A 388 20.21 18.22 29.00
N ARG A 389 20.67 17.28 29.83
CA ARG A 389 20.73 17.38 31.29
C ARG A 389 22.17 17.23 31.77
N GLU A 390 22.57 18.06 32.72
CA GLU A 390 23.93 18.00 33.29
C GLU A 390 24.17 16.70 34.08
N GLN A 391 23.13 16.15 34.71
CA GLN A 391 23.14 14.90 35.47
C GLN A 391 21.77 14.20 35.37
N ASN A 392 21.71 12.90 35.67
CA ASN A 392 20.47 12.10 35.71
C ASN A 392 19.69 12.09 34.37
N TYR A 393 20.41 11.98 33.26
CA TYR A 393 19.79 11.58 31.99
C TYR A 393 19.55 10.05 32.00
N HIS A 394 18.46 9.62 31.38
CA HIS A 394 18.07 8.23 31.34
C HIS A 394 18.67 7.52 30.12
N SER A 395 18.90 6.22 30.26
CA SER A 395 19.28 5.39 29.12
C SER A 395 18.16 5.35 28.08
N SER A 396 18.50 5.31 26.80
CA SER A 396 17.54 5.11 25.72
C SER A 396 16.72 3.82 25.89
N THR A 397 17.30 2.81 26.54
CA THR A 397 16.64 1.52 26.83
C THR A 397 15.63 1.58 27.98
N ASP A 398 15.64 2.64 28.80
CA ASP A 398 14.75 2.74 29.96
C ASP A 398 13.38 3.31 29.62
N PHE A 399 13.28 4.17 28.60
CA PHE A 399 12.06 4.90 28.29
C PHE A 399 10.85 3.99 27.99
N GLU A 400 11.04 2.96 27.17
CA GLU A 400 9.95 2.02 26.84
C GLU A 400 9.50 1.23 28.08
N ARG A 401 10.47 0.67 28.82
CA ARG A 401 10.22 -0.07 30.06
C ARG A 401 9.49 0.78 31.09
N LYS A 402 9.91 2.04 31.26
CA LYS A 402 9.34 2.98 32.23
C LYS A 402 7.97 3.49 31.80
N LEU A 403 7.77 3.77 30.52
CA LEU A 403 6.44 4.08 30.00
C LEU A 403 5.46 2.93 30.28
N LYS A 404 5.87 1.68 30.04
CA LYS A 404 5.08 0.50 30.38
C LYS A 404 4.75 0.43 31.86
N GLU A 405 5.75 0.58 32.73
CA GLU A 405 5.55 0.60 34.19
C GLU A 405 4.55 1.69 34.63
N PHE A 406 4.67 2.90 34.07
CA PHE A 406 3.82 4.02 34.43
C PHE A 406 2.39 3.87 33.90
N ILE A 407 2.21 3.24 32.74
CA ILE A 407 0.89 2.89 32.20
C ILE A 407 0.18 1.91 33.14
N GLU A 408 0.85 0.86 33.62
CA GLU A 408 0.26 -0.12 34.55
C GLU A 408 -0.11 0.54 35.89
N ARG A 409 0.78 1.38 36.43
CA ARG A 409 0.49 2.16 37.66
C ARG A 409 -0.70 3.10 37.45
N GLY A 410 -0.75 3.80 36.31
CA GLY A 410 -1.87 4.68 35.94
C GLY A 410 -3.19 3.93 35.79
N ARG A 411 -3.17 2.73 35.19
CA ARG A 411 -4.34 1.86 35.05
C ARG A 411 -4.90 1.46 36.41
N ALA A 412 -4.04 1.00 37.32
CA ALA A 412 -4.44 0.62 38.68
C ALA A 412 -5.08 1.79 39.47
N LEU A 413 -4.63 3.03 39.26
CA LEU A 413 -5.22 4.22 39.89
C LEU A 413 -6.64 4.51 39.40
N VAL A 414 -6.87 4.35 38.09
CA VAL A 414 -8.19 4.62 37.48
C VAL A 414 -9.19 3.53 37.85
N GLU A 415 -8.77 2.27 37.93
CA GLU A 415 -9.65 1.14 38.29
C GLU A 415 -10.15 1.24 39.74
N ARG A 416 -9.26 1.57 40.70
CA ARG A 416 -9.61 1.69 42.13
C ARG A 416 -10.67 2.74 42.48
N ASN A 417 -10.97 3.68 41.59
CA ASN A 417 -11.96 4.74 41.83
C ASN A 417 -13.31 4.46 41.15
N ASN A 418 -13.41 3.40 40.35
CA ASN A 418 -14.67 2.97 39.73
C ASN A 418 -15.40 1.91 40.57
N ASP A 419 -14.75 1.38 41.61
CA ASP A 419 -15.32 0.58 42.70
C ASP A 419 -15.69 1.48 43.88
#